data_AF-A0A1M4E5L3-F1
#
_entry.id   AF-A0A1M4E5L3-F1
#
_cell.length_a   1.000
_cell.length_b   1.000
_cell.length_c   1.000
_cell.angle_alpha   90.00
_cell.angle_beta   90.00
_cell.angle_gamma   90.00
#
_symmetry.space_group_name_H-M   'P 1'
#
loop_
_entity.id
_entity.type
_entity.pdbx_description
1 polymer ?
#
loop_
_entity_poly.entity_id
_entity_poly.type
_entity_poly.pdbx_seq_one_letter_code
_entity_poly.pdbx_strand_id
1 'polypeptide(L)'
;MVTAGVAAALTSVLLAPPALAASFQRDVGDGIVRYADPTDELCVRADDTTGTAWVEVTLTRPGVIGQPVVIRDDNVRHPGATCVVLTAFEDTAFRAEYESYWSGRGTVLRGAFPFES
;
A
#
# COMPACT_ATOMS: atom_id res chain seq x y z
N MET A 1 -8.19 7.80 56.03
CA MET A 1 -6.89 8.28 56.53
C MET A 1 -6.00 7.05 56.67
N VAL A 2 -4.83 6.85 56.06
CA VAL A 2 -3.91 7.68 55.27
C VAL A 2 -3.22 6.75 54.24
N THR A 3 -2.89 7.36 53.11
CA THR A 3 -2.12 6.94 51.91
C THR A 3 -0.68 6.47 52.13
N ALA A 4 -0.18 5.70 51.14
CA ALA A 4 1.18 5.64 50.55
C ALA A 4 1.68 4.17 50.46
N GLY A 5 2.05 3.58 49.33
CA GLY A 5 2.53 4.13 48.05
C GLY A 5 3.98 3.70 47.86
N VAL A 6 4.27 2.78 46.93
CA VAL A 6 5.55 2.72 46.22
C VAL A 6 5.28 2.28 44.79
N ALA A 7 5.63 3.16 43.86
CA ALA A 7 5.58 2.98 42.43
C ALA A 7 6.73 2.07 41.96
N ALA A 8 6.47 1.25 40.96
CA ALA A 8 7.50 0.79 40.03
C ALA A 8 6.94 1.00 38.61
N ALA A 9 7.33 2.13 38.03
CA ALA A 9 7.14 2.40 36.62
C ALA A 9 8.10 1.49 35.83
N LEU A 10 7.55 0.56 35.06
CA LEU A 10 8.25 -0.01 33.91
C LEU A 10 7.63 0.65 32.68
N THR A 11 8.19 1.80 32.31
CA THR A 11 8.00 2.36 30.97
C THR A 11 8.66 1.38 30.00
N SER A 12 7.88 0.41 29.53
CA SER A 12 8.19 -0.31 28.32
C SER A 12 8.20 0.71 27.20
N VAL A 13 9.37 1.31 26.95
CA VAL A 13 9.64 1.90 25.64
C VAL A 13 9.67 0.70 24.72
N LEU A 14 8.50 0.36 24.18
CA LEU A 14 8.36 -0.44 22.98
C LEU A 14 9.06 0.36 21.89
N LEU A 15 10.39 0.24 21.83
CA LEU A 15 11.12 0.39 20.60
C LEU A 15 10.51 -0.68 19.69
N ALA A 16 9.47 -0.29 18.95
CA ALA A 16 9.05 -1.05 17.80
C ALA A 16 10.34 -1.29 17.00
N PRO A 17 10.67 -2.55 16.65
CA PRO A 17 11.78 -2.77 15.74
C PRO A 17 11.58 -1.87 14.51
N PRO A 18 12.67 -1.40 13.85
CA PRO A 18 12.53 -0.79 12.54
C PRO A 18 11.65 -1.74 11.73
N ALA A 19 10.54 -1.22 11.20
CA ALA A 19 9.56 -2.06 10.55
C ALA A 19 10.24 -2.77 9.37
N LEU A 20 10.63 -4.03 9.59
CA LEU A 20 10.84 -4.99 8.52
C LEU A 20 9.60 -4.90 7.64
N ALA A 21 9.79 -4.76 6.34
CA ALA A 21 8.71 -4.40 5.42
C ALA A 21 7.46 -5.23 5.68
N ALA A 22 6.40 -4.52 6.08
CA ALA A 22 5.19 -5.18 6.54
C ALA A 22 4.32 -5.47 5.33
N SER A 23 4.15 -6.74 5.00
CA SER A 23 3.10 -7.18 4.06
C SER A 23 1.78 -6.49 4.42
N PHE A 24 1.12 -5.90 3.44
CA PHE A 24 -0.11 -5.16 3.65
C PHE A 24 -1.14 -5.44 2.57
N GLN A 25 -2.39 -5.15 2.90
CA GLN A 25 -3.48 -5.03 1.95
C GLN A 25 -4.27 -3.77 2.29
N ARG A 26 -4.61 -2.97 1.27
CA ARG A 26 -5.35 -1.72 1.44
C ARG A 26 -6.34 -1.51 0.29
N ASP A 27 -7.53 -1.06 0.64
CA ASP A 27 -8.51 -0.58 -0.31
C ASP A 27 -8.11 0.80 -0.85
N VAL A 28 -8.17 0.97 -2.17
CA VAL A 28 -7.77 2.19 -2.89
C VAL A 28 -8.80 2.56 -3.95
N GLY A 29 -9.75 3.41 -3.56
CA GLY A 29 -10.76 3.91 -4.50
C GLY A 29 -11.72 2.81 -4.99
N ASP A 30 -11.42 2.20 -6.15
CA ASP A 30 -12.20 1.15 -6.81
C ASP A 30 -11.40 -0.15 -6.97
N GLY A 31 -10.60 -0.48 -5.97
CA GLY A 31 -9.81 -1.71 -5.97
C GLY A 31 -8.93 -1.85 -4.75
N ILE A 32 -8.00 -2.80 -4.82
CA ILE A 32 -7.17 -3.22 -3.71
C ILE A 32 -5.71 -3.25 -4.14
N VAL A 33 -4.83 -2.78 -3.26
CA VAL A 33 -3.39 -2.92 -3.40
C VAL A 33 -2.88 -3.84 -2.30
N ARG A 34 -2.09 -4.83 -2.68
CA ARG A 34 -1.48 -5.79 -1.76
C ARG A 34 0.01 -5.86 -1.98
N TYR A 35 0.78 -5.74 -0.91
CA TYR A 35 2.21 -5.99 -0.91
C TYR A 35 2.53 -7.26 -0.10
N ALA A 36 3.36 -8.13 -0.67
CA ALA A 36 3.86 -9.33 -0.02
C ALA A 36 5.39 -9.25 0.09
N ASP A 37 5.85 -8.93 1.30
CA ASP A 37 7.26 -8.90 1.72
C ASP A 37 8.07 -10.15 1.34
N PRO A 38 7.62 -11.41 1.59
CA PRO A 38 8.45 -12.59 1.30
C PRO A 38 8.74 -12.82 -0.19
N THR A 39 8.09 -12.08 -1.08
CA THR A 39 8.24 -12.20 -2.53
C THR A 39 8.50 -10.84 -3.21
N ASP A 40 8.65 -9.76 -2.42
CA ASP A 40 8.71 -8.37 -2.89
C ASP A 40 7.61 -8.02 -3.90
N GLU A 41 6.43 -8.62 -3.78
CA GLU A 41 5.42 -8.57 -4.84
C GLU A 41 4.35 -7.54 -4.48
N LEU A 42 4.18 -6.52 -5.34
CA LEU A 42 3.07 -5.59 -5.26
C LEU A 42 2.03 -5.93 -6.33
N CYS A 43 0.83 -6.28 -5.89
CA CYS A 43 -0.32 -6.57 -6.72
C CYS A 43 -1.37 -5.46 -6.61
N VAL A 44 -1.91 -5.06 -7.76
CA VAL A 44 -3.05 -4.15 -7.88
C VAL A 44 -4.21 -4.94 -8.48
N ARG A 45 -5.40 -4.79 -7.91
CA ARG A 45 -6.63 -5.39 -8.45
C ARG A 45 -7.71 -4.33 -8.50
N ALA A 46 -8.36 -4.15 -9.64
CA ALA A 46 -9.59 -3.37 -9.73
C ALA A 46 -10.78 -4.19 -9.20
N ASP A 47 -11.73 -3.55 -8.52
CA ASP A 47 -12.90 -4.23 -7.98
C ASP A 47 -13.78 -4.81 -9.10
N ASP A 48 -14.27 -6.03 -8.85
CA ASP A 48 -15.28 -6.63 -9.71
C ASP A 48 -16.62 -5.92 -9.47
N THR A 49 -16.99 -5.08 -10.42
CA THR A 49 -18.15 -4.20 -10.37
C THR A 49 -18.92 -4.31 -11.67
N THR A 50 -20.21 -3.97 -11.66
CA THR A 50 -20.97 -3.86 -12.91
C THR A 50 -20.41 -2.71 -13.74
N GLY A 51 -19.90 -3.03 -14.93
CA GLY A 51 -19.27 -2.08 -15.85
C GLY A 51 -17.74 -2.13 -15.79
N THR A 52 -17.10 -1.13 -16.41
CA THR A 52 -15.62 -1.05 -16.46
C THR A 52 -15.09 -0.33 -15.22
N ALA A 53 -14.11 -0.94 -14.57
CA ALA A 53 -13.31 -0.37 -13.49
C ALA A 53 -11.82 -0.57 -13.77
N TRP A 54 -11.01 0.37 -13.30
CA TRP A 54 -9.55 0.26 -13.33
C TRP A 54 -8.94 0.95 -12.12
N VAL A 55 -7.78 0.46 -11.70
CA VAL A 55 -6.92 1.06 -10.68
C VAL A 55 -5.51 1.11 -11.22
N GLU A 56 -4.87 2.27 -11.08
CA GLU A 56 -3.48 2.50 -11.43
C GLU A 56 -2.73 2.99 -10.20
N VAL A 57 -1.56 2.41 -9.95
CA VAL A 57 -0.66 2.78 -8.86
C VAL A 57 0.69 3.15 -9.43
N THR A 58 1.14 4.34 -9.08
CA THR A 58 2.46 4.87 -9.39
C THR A 58 3.31 4.88 -8.13
N LEU A 59 4.41 4.13 -8.16
CA LEU A 59 5.38 4.08 -7.07
C LEU A 59 6.50 5.08 -7.35
N THR A 60 6.71 5.99 -6.40
CA THR A 60 7.82 6.95 -6.42
C THR A 60 8.68 6.76 -5.19
N ARG A 61 10.01 6.89 -5.36
CA ARG A 61 10.95 6.88 -4.24
C ARG A 61 11.23 8.32 -3.81
N PRO A 62 10.95 8.69 -2.56
CA PRO A 62 11.27 10.03 -2.07
C PRO A 62 12.78 10.29 -2.19
N GLY A 63 13.16 11.42 -2.79
CA GLY A 63 14.56 11.85 -2.86
C GLY A 63 15.44 11.15 -3.91
N VAL A 64 14.89 10.24 -4.72
CA VAL A 64 15.61 9.58 -5.82
C VAL A 64 15.03 10.04 -7.16
N ILE A 65 15.90 10.56 -8.05
CA ILE A 65 15.52 10.83 -9.44
C ILE A 65 15.60 9.50 -10.19
N GLY A 66 14.44 8.89 -10.47
CA GLY A 66 14.33 7.64 -11.21
C GLY A 66 12.98 7.55 -11.90
N GLN A 67 12.84 6.58 -12.82
CA GLN A 67 11.54 6.31 -13.41
C GLN A 67 10.62 5.68 -12.36
N PRO A 68 9.37 6.19 -12.22
CA PRO A 68 8.41 5.57 -11.33
C PRO A 68 8.00 4.20 -11.87
N VAL A 69 7.64 3.29 -10.95
CA VAL A 69 7.02 2.01 -11.33
C VAL A 69 5.53 2.24 -11.42
N VAL A 70 4.93 1.97 -12.59
CA VAL A 70 3.49 2.15 -12.82
C VAL A 70 2.85 0.77 -13.01
N ILE A 71 1.81 0.49 -12.23
CA ILE A 71 1.10 -0.78 -12.23
C ILE A 71 -0.38 -0.47 -12.39
N ARG A 72 -1.01 -1.07 -13.39
CA ARG A 72 -2.42 -0.83 -13.68
C ARG A 72 -3.13 -2.16 -13.82
N ASP A 73 -4.27 -2.26 -13.15
CA ASP A 73 -5.20 -3.35 -13.29
C ASP A 73 -6.55 -2.85 -13.80
N ASP A 74 -7.23 -3.69 -14.57
CA ASP A 74 -8.58 -3.42 -15.04
C ASP A 74 -9.44 -4.68 -14.89
N ASN A 75 -10.69 -4.47 -14.46
CA ASN A 75 -11.59 -5.60 -14.15
C ASN A 75 -12.06 -6.35 -15.41
N VAL A 76 -11.83 -5.80 -16.61
CA VAL A 76 -12.29 -6.36 -17.88
C VAL A 76 -11.23 -7.26 -18.54
N ARG A 77 -9.94 -6.91 -18.46
CA ARG A 77 -8.85 -7.67 -19.09
C ARG A 77 -8.11 -8.54 -18.08
N HIS A 78 -8.15 -8.22 -16.79
CA HIS A 78 -7.40 -8.95 -15.75
C HIS A 78 -8.28 -9.29 -14.53
N PRO A 79 -9.08 -10.37 -14.56
CA PRO A 79 -9.98 -10.73 -13.45
C PRO A 79 -9.29 -11.18 -12.14
N GLY A 80 -7.95 -11.10 -12.07
CA GLY A 80 -7.14 -11.69 -11.00
C GLY A 80 -6.33 -10.68 -10.19
N ALA A 81 -5.50 -9.87 -10.84
CA ALA A 81 -4.67 -8.78 -10.32
C ALA A 81 -3.49 -8.63 -11.28
N THR A 82 -2.93 -7.44 -11.35
CA THR A 82 -1.67 -7.16 -12.02
C THR A 82 -0.59 -6.98 -10.97
N CYS A 83 0.42 -7.84 -11.00
CA CYS A 83 1.49 -7.88 -10.00
C CYS A 83 2.84 -7.53 -10.62
N VAL A 84 3.69 -6.87 -9.83
CA VAL A 84 5.10 -6.63 -10.15
C VAL A 84 5.98 -6.98 -8.95
N VAL A 85 7.18 -7.48 -9.27
CA VAL A 85 8.20 -7.80 -8.26
C VAL A 85 9.13 -6.60 -8.11
N LEU A 86 9.37 -6.20 -6.86
CA LEU A 86 10.15 -5.03 -6.47
C LEU A 86 11.56 -5.38 -5.96
N THR A 87 12.06 -6.60 -6.22
CA THR A 87 13.34 -7.15 -5.72
C THR A 87 14.58 -6.28 -5.92
N ALA A 88 14.58 -5.33 -6.87
CA ALA A 88 15.68 -4.38 -7.01
C ALA A 88 15.70 -3.30 -5.90
N PHE A 89 14.72 -3.31 -5.00
CA PHE A 89 14.38 -2.20 -4.12
C PHE A 89 14.00 -2.64 -2.68
N GLU A 90 14.56 -3.74 -2.18
CA GLU A 90 14.42 -4.11 -0.76
C GLU A 90 14.79 -2.95 0.19
N ASP A 91 14.13 -2.91 1.35
CA ASP A 91 14.28 -1.91 2.40
C ASP A 91 14.11 -0.45 1.93
N THR A 92 13.23 -0.23 0.95
CA THR A 92 13.04 1.09 0.33
C THR A 92 11.68 1.69 0.66
N ALA A 93 11.70 2.94 1.15
CA ALA A 93 10.49 3.72 1.31
C ALA A 93 9.93 4.16 -0.05
N PHE A 94 8.67 3.83 -0.31
CA PHE A 94 7.91 4.23 -1.48
C PHE A 94 6.75 5.14 -1.08
N ARG A 95 6.42 6.08 -1.98
CA ARG A 95 5.14 6.76 -2.01
C ARG A 95 4.33 6.17 -3.17
N ALA A 96 3.27 5.44 -2.83
CA ALA A 96 2.29 4.94 -3.77
C ALA A 96 1.22 6.00 -3.99
N GLU A 97 1.08 6.47 -5.23
CA GLU A 97 -0.01 7.33 -5.65
C GLU A 97 -0.96 6.48 -6.48
N TYR A 98 -2.26 6.54 -6.19
CA TYR A 98 -3.26 5.77 -6.92
C TYR A 98 -4.25 6.67 -7.62
N GLU A 99 -4.67 6.23 -8.80
CA GLU A 99 -5.86 6.69 -9.49
C GLU A 99 -6.81 5.50 -9.68
N SER A 100 -8.10 5.72 -9.51
CA SER A 100 -9.10 4.69 -9.80
C SER A 100 -10.30 5.28 -10.52
N TYR A 101 -11.00 4.44 -11.28
CA TYR A 101 -12.23 4.81 -11.95
C TYR A 101 -13.17 3.62 -11.99
N TRP A 102 -14.45 3.92 -11.85
CA TRP A 102 -15.52 2.98 -12.14
C TRP A 102 -16.61 3.68 -12.96
N SER A 103 -17.04 3.03 -14.04
CA SER A 103 -18.06 3.56 -14.96
C SER A 103 -19.41 3.86 -14.32
N GLY A 104 -19.80 3.16 -13.26
CA GLY A 104 -21.04 3.46 -12.52
C GLY A 104 -20.97 4.77 -11.71
N ARG A 105 -19.76 5.20 -11.34
CA ARG A 105 -19.53 6.50 -10.69
C ARG A 105 -19.26 7.61 -11.70
N GLY A 106 -18.55 7.30 -12.79
CA GLY A 106 -18.21 8.25 -13.84
C GLY A 106 -17.15 9.30 -13.45
N THR A 107 -16.45 9.12 -12.33
CA THR A 107 -15.41 10.03 -11.84
C THR A 107 -14.15 9.30 -11.40
N VAL A 108 -13.00 9.93 -11.55
CA VAL A 108 -11.70 9.41 -11.09
C VAL A 108 -11.49 9.75 -9.61
N LEU A 109 -11.12 8.77 -8.79
CA LEU A 109 -10.62 8.97 -7.44
C LEU A 109 -9.09 8.97 -7.44
N ARG A 110 -8.52 9.71 -6.48
CA ARG A 110 -7.08 9.83 -6.32
C ARG A 110 -6.71 9.78 -4.84
N GLY A 111 -5.55 9.24 -4.55
CA GLY A 111 -4.96 9.32 -3.23
C GLY A 111 -3.52 8.86 -3.23
N ALA A 112 -2.90 8.87 -2.05
CA ALA A 112 -1.55 8.40 -1.88
C ALA A 112 -1.34 7.80 -0.48
N PHE A 113 -0.40 6.88 -0.37
CA PHE A 113 0.05 6.35 0.91
C PHE A 113 1.53 5.97 0.84
N PRO A 114 2.27 6.11 1.95
CA PRO A 114 3.62 5.59 2.05
C PRO A 114 3.60 4.09 2.42
N PHE A 115 4.61 3.35 1.97
CA PHE A 115 4.95 2.04 2.49
C PHE A 115 6.45 1.78 2.35
N GLU A 116 6.95 0.80 3.08
CA GLU A 116 8.34 0.31 2.98
C GLU A 116 8.27 -1.11 2.42
N SER A 117 9.08 -1.37 1.39
CA SER A 117 9.22 -2.68 0.74
C SER A 117 10.40 -3.45 1.29
#